data_AF-A0A3B9ABM9-F1
#
_entry.id   AF-A0A3B9ABM9-F1
#
_cell.length_a   1.000
_cell.length_b   1.000
_cell.length_c   1.000
_cell.angle_alpha   90.00
_cell.angle_beta   90.00
_cell.angle_gamma   90.00
#
_symmetry.space_group_name_H-M   'P 1'
#
loop_
_entity.id
_entity.type
_entity.pdbx_description
1 polymer ?
#
loop_
_entity_poly.entity_id
_entity_poly.type
_entity_poly.pdbx_seq_one_letter_code
_entity_poly.pdbx_strand_id
1 'polypeptide(L)' 'MATADLYEELEQLVRGEIVKMPRDEFRARCDEEDKYIYLNIARKIADRNRFTLVVHEDELEFICPPPRKY' A
#
# COMPACT_ATOMS: atom_id res chain seq x y z
N MET A 1 -1.33 -3.50 15.21
CA MET A 1 -0.77 -3.96 13.93
C MET A 1 0.51 -3.19 13.74
N ALA A 2 1.61 -3.88 13.45
CA ALA A 2 2.87 -3.23 13.14
C ALA A 2 2.87 -2.77 11.68
N THR A 3 3.64 -1.74 11.36
CA THR A 3 3.85 -1.31 9.96
C THR A 3 4.31 -2.51 9.10
N ALA A 4 5.09 -3.43 9.66
CA ALA A 4 5.57 -4.65 9.00
C ALA A 4 4.44 -5.60 8.55
N ASP A 5 3.38 -5.75 9.34
CA ASP A 5 2.24 -6.61 8.98
C ASP A 5 1.54 -6.09 7.71
N LEU A 6 1.48 -4.75 7.58
CA LEU A 6 0.92 -4.05 6.43
C LEU A 6 1.75 -4.28 5.15
N TYR A 7 3.07 -4.40 5.29
CA TYR A 7 3.95 -4.79 4.17
C TYR A 7 3.65 -6.21 3.70
N GLU A 8 3.51 -7.16 4.62
CA GLU A 8 3.26 -8.56 4.29
C GLU A 8 1.87 -8.77 3.67
N GLU A 9 0.82 -8.11 4.19
CA GLU A 9 -0.53 -8.16 3.60
C GLU A 9 -0.55 -7.65 2.17
N LEU A 10 0.12 -6.53 1.89
CA LEU A 10 0.18 -5.94 0.55
C LEU A 10 1.10 -6.74 -0.39
N GLU A 11 2.13 -7.43 0.12
CA GLU A 11 2.96 -8.38 -0.65
C GLU A 11 2.17 -9.60 -1.13
N GLN A 12 1.15 -10.04 -0.38
CA GLN A 12 0.32 -11.20 -0.72
C GLN A 12 -0.77 -10.91 -1.77
N LEU A 13 -0.92 -9.67 -2.23
CA LEU A 13 -1.93 -9.30 -3.21
C LEU A 13 -1.72 -9.97 -4.57
N VAL A 14 -2.83 -10.43 -5.16
CA VAL A 14 -2.82 -11.14 -6.43
C VAL A 14 -2.51 -10.16 -7.57
N ARG A 15 -1.68 -10.60 -8.53
CA ARG A 15 -1.32 -9.76 -9.69
C ARG A 15 -2.53 -9.37 -10.52
N GLY A 16 -2.75 -8.07 -10.70
CA GLY A 16 -3.92 -7.50 -11.38
C GLY A 16 -5.04 -7.04 -10.45
N GLU A 17 -4.90 -7.19 -9.13
CA GLU A 17 -5.84 -6.69 -8.15
C GLU A 17 -5.60 -5.20 -7.85
N ILE A 18 -6.69 -4.48 -7.57
CA ILE A 18 -6.67 -3.09 -7.15
C ILE A 18 -7.15 -3.05 -5.70
N VAL A 19 -6.27 -2.59 -4.81
CA VAL A 19 -6.62 -2.39 -3.41
C VAL A 19 -6.79 -0.92 -3.14
N LYS A 20 -7.99 -0.56 -2.66
CA LYS A 20 -8.29 0.78 -2.18
C LYS A 20 -8.44 0.73 -0.67
N MET A 21 -7.85 1.68 0.02
CA MET A 21 -8.13 1.86 1.44
C MET A 21 -8.13 3.33 1.85
N PRO A 22 -8.96 3.72 2.82
CA PRO A 22 -8.93 5.07 3.36
C PRO A 22 -7.56 5.43 3.94
N ARG A 23 -7.14 6.67 3.75
CA ARG A 23 -5.86 7.19 4.29
C ARG A 23 -5.82 7.10 5.81
N ASP A 24 -6.92 7.40 6.47
CA ASP A 24 -7.02 7.31 7.92
C ASP A 24 -6.91 5.88 8.41
N GLU A 25 -7.43 4.90 7.65
CA GLU A 25 -7.27 3.49 7.96
C GLU A 25 -5.81 3.05 7.79
N PHE A 26 -5.17 3.39 6.67
CA PHE A 26 -3.75 3.09 6.45
C PHE A 26 -2.89 3.72 7.54
N ARG A 27 -3.15 4.99 7.88
CA ARG A 27 -2.43 5.71 8.94
C ARG A 27 -2.67 5.09 10.31
N ALA A 28 -3.90 4.67 10.62
CA ALA A 28 -4.20 4.01 11.90
C ALA A 28 -3.50 2.66 12.06
N ARG A 29 -3.23 1.97 10.94
CA ARG A 29 -2.48 0.71 10.91
C ARG A 29 -0.96 0.89 10.97
N CYS A 30 -0.42 2.05 10.58
CA CYS A 30 0.99 2.37 10.79
C CYS A 30 1.31 2.55 12.28
N ASP A 31 2.54 2.20 12.65
CA ASP A 31 3.08 2.47 13.99
C ASP A 31 3.05 3.97 14.31
N GLU A 32 2.95 4.34 15.60
CA GLU A 32 2.78 5.75 16.00
C GLU A 32 3.87 6.69 15.46
N GLU A 33 5.11 6.22 15.43
CA GLU A 33 6.26 6.97 14.89
C GLU A 33 6.16 7.13 13.36
N ASP A 34 5.56 6.14 12.70
CA ASP A 34 5.41 6.04 11.25
C ASP A 34 4.17 6.79 10.71
N LYS A 35 3.21 7.13 11.58
CA LYS A 35 1.99 7.88 11.22
C LYS A 35 2.24 9.21 10.54
N TYR A 36 3.41 9.82 10.75
CA TYR A 36 3.81 11.08 10.10
C TYR A 36 4.38 10.86 8.69
N ILE A 37 4.90 9.65 8.42
CA ILE A 37 5.55 9.29 7.16
C ILE A 37 4.79 8.17 6.42
N TYR A 38 3.53 7.92 6.76
CA TYR A 38 2.71 6.85 6.18
C TYR A 38 2.66 6.88 4.65
N LEU A 39 2.69 8.06 4.02
CA LEU A 39 2.77 8.18 2.56
C LEU A 39 4.10 7.67 1.98
N ASN A 40 5.22 7.88 2.68
CA ASN A 40 6.50 7.31 2.29
C ASN A 40 6.49 5.78 2.42
N ILE A 41 5.80 5.27 3.44
CA ILE A 41 5.61 3.83 3.64
C ILE A 41 4.78 3.26 2.49
N ALA A 42 3.64 3.86 2.16
CA ALA A 42 2.82 3.46 1.02
C ALA A 42 3.64 3.44 -0.29
N ARG A 43 4.46 4.47 -0.53
CA ARG A 43 5.36 4.52 -1.70
C ARG A 43 6.39 3.40 -1.69
N LYS A 44 7.02 3.12 -0.55
CA LYS A 44 7.99 2.02 -0.42
C LYS A 44 7.35 0.66 -0.69
N ILE A 45 6.13 0.44 -0.18
CA ILE A 45 5.37 -0.80 -0.43
C ILE A 45 5.07 -0.93 -1.93
N ALA A 46 4.62 0.15 -2.55
CA ALA A 46 4.33 0.15 -3.98
C ALA A 46 5.57 -0.12 -4.84
N ASP A 47 6.71 0.52 -4.52
CA ASP A 47 7.96 0.32 -5.26
C ASP A 47 8.48 -1.11 -5.13
N ARG A 48 8.49 -1.65 -3.90
CA ARG A 48 8.94 -3.01 -3.61
C ARG A 48 8.12 -4.06 -4.37
N ASN A 49 6.80 -3.86 -4.44
CA ASN A 49 5.89 -4.78 -5.11
C ASN A 49 5.63 -4.44 -6.59
N ARG A 50 6.25 -3.36 -7.10
CA ARG A 50 6.01 -2.79 -8.43
C ARG A 50 4.55 -2.42 -8.67
N PHE A 51 3.82 -2.04 -7.63
CA PHE A 51 2.46 -1.52 -7.74
C PHE A 51 2.48 -0.07 -8.20
N THR A 52 1.42 0.35 -8.88
CA THR A 52 1.16 1.77 -9.11
C THR A 52 0.36 2.28 -7.93
N LEU A 53 0.96 3.20 -7.16
CA LEU A 53 0.26 3.89 -6.08
C LEU A 53 -0.40 5.16 -6.61
N VAL A 54 -1.72 5.26 -6.47
CA VAL A 54 -2.50 6.46 -6.71
C VAL A 54 -2.92 7.02 -5.35
N VAL A 55 -2.58 8.28 -5.10
CA VAL A 55 -2.88 8.98 -3.84
C VAL A 55 -4.03 9.95 -4.11
N HIS A 56 -5.18 9.66 -3.54
CA HIS A 56 -6.34 10.56 -3.56
C HIS A 56 -6.39 11.40 -2.28
N GLU A 57 -7.37 12.30 -2.19
CA GLU A 57 -7.56 13.17 -1.03
C GLU A 57 -7.80 12.35 0.25
N ASP A 58 -8.71 11.36 0.17
CA ASP A 58 -9.14 10.55 1.32
C ASP A 58 -8.73 9.07 1.25
N GLU A 59 -8.20 8.60 0.12
CA GLU A 59 -7.89 7.18 -0.11
C GLU A 59 -6.53 6.95 -0.77
N LEU A 60 -5.98 5.75 -0.55
CA LEU A 60 -4.79 5.22 -1.21
C LEU A 60 -5.22 4.03 -2.06
N GLU A 61 -4.80 4.04 -3.33
CA GLU A 61 -5.12 3.00 -4.29
C GLU A 61 -3.83 2.35 -4.79
N PHE A 62 -3.66 1.07 -4.48
CA PHE A 62 -2.54 0.24 -4.89
C PHE A 62 -2.98 -0.65 -6.05
N ILE A 63 -2.48 -0.36 -7.24
CA ILE A 63 -2.79 -1.09 -8.47
C ILE A 63 -1.65 -2.07 -8.73
N CYS A 64 -1.90 -3.35 -8.51
CA CYS A 64 -0.93 -4.38 -8.83
C CYS A 64 -0.92 -4.59 -10.36
N PRO A 65 0.24 -4.46 -11.05
CA PRO A 65 0.29 -4.65 -12.49
C PRO A 65 -0.11 -6.09 -12.83
N PRO A 66 -0.82 -6.29 -13.96
CA PRO A 66 -1.19 -7.63 -14.39
C PRO A 66 0.06 -8.49 -14.59
N PRO A 67 -0.03 -9.81 -14.37
CA PRO A 67 1.08 -10.70 -14.69
C PRO A 67 1.42 -10.51 -16.17
N ARG A 68 2.69 -10.24 -16.49
CA ARG A 68 3.14 -10.14 -17.89
C ARG A 68 2.69 -11.41 -18.59
N LYS A 69 1.74 -11.29 -19.51
CA LYS A 69 1.43 -12.36 -20.46
C LYS A 69 2.69 -12.54 -21.30
N TYR A 70 3.40 -13.64 -21.05
CA TYR A 70 4.43 -14.15 -21.94
C TYR A 70 3.75 -14.93 -23.07
#